data_AF-A0A4P8HPH4-F1
#
_entry.id   AF-A0A4P8HPH4-F1
#
_cell.length_a   1.000
_cell.length_b   1.000
_cell.length_c   1.000
_cell.angle_alpha   90.00
_cell.angle_beta   90.00
_cell.angle_gamma   90.00
#
_symmetry.space_group_name_H-M   'P 1'
#
loop_
_entity.id
_entity.type
_entity.pdbx_description
1 polymer ?
#
loop_
_entity_poly.entity_id
_entity_poly.type
_entity_poly.pdbx_seq_one_letter_code
_entity_poly.pdbx_strand_id
1 'polypeptide(L)'
;MTATAVDVPVCRLVRSLVRSLVRSLVRSLVCSLAVLLPGPVHADDGKGLQRGASPDDVSISGVSAGAAMALQYAVAHSASITGVGAIAGPPWGCAEGLLGKSINACMCGRQPIAPKADVARSLARERAIDPLDASGRPRALKRAYVFQSASDATVVKQSGDASLAFLREFVGPETVADSGNAADGSDAAMHGILSPEGTDQCGIESGTDTYIRKCGAEDNAGKLLRALKAPGTRHDASLRHKNIPESDVWEFRQQPFIDAVKTTARPVSGDLPGGRPGPQRANFDMAEKGYLYVPPACRKAGSQCDVHVALHGCRQDARQFAIRSGYNNWAEHYRTIIVYPAMKAGSDALPGNVCRVEAFKFFVPPELEERNPNGCWDWWGYLEAGWPRKPRYYTRDAPQIQVIERIIFEVTRPVARETTGR
;
A
#
# COMPACT_ATOMS: atom_id res chain seq x y z
N MET A 1 -27.66 -46.17 -96.20
CA MET A 1 -26.79 -47.33 -95.91
C MET A 1 -25.70 -46.87 -94.95
N THR A 2 -25.58 -47.54 -93.79
CA THR A 2 -24.42 -47.66 -92.85
C THR A 2 -23.69 -46.38 -92.43
N ALA A 3 -23.73 -45.85 -91.19
CA ALA A 3 -23.53 -46.37 -89.82
C ALA A 3 -22.07 -46.68 -89.41
N THR A 4 -21.53 -45.85 -88.50
CA THR A 4 -20.56 -46.11 -87.39
C THR A 4 -20.70 -44.90 -86.42
N ALA A 5 -21.01 -44.94 -85.11
CA ALA A 5 -20.60 -45.69 -83.91
C ALA A 5 -19.15 -45.40 -83.45
N VAL A 6 -18.73 -45.16 -82.19
CA VAL A 6 -19.32 -45.11 -80.82
C VAL A 6 -18.23 -44.59 -79.80
N ASP A 7 -18.67 -43.94 -78.69
CA ASP A 7 -18.19 -43.73 -77.28
C ASP A 7 -16.72 -43.44 -76.76
N VAL A 8 -16.53 -42.27 -76.08
CA VAL A 8 -16.46 -41.92 -74.60
C VAL A 8 -15.63 -42.82 -73.60
N PRO A 9 -15.11 -42.43 -72.36
CA PRO A 9 -14.98 -41.17 -71.57
C PRO A 9 -13.58 -40.89 -70.87
N VAL A 10 -13.54 -39.84 -70.02
CA VAL A 10 -12.70 -39.61 -68.80
C VAL A 10 -11.66 -38.49 -68.91
N CYS A 11 -12.09 -37.26 -68.61
CA CYS A 11 -11.38 -36.31 -67.73
C CYS A 11 -12.26 -35.07 -67.45
N ARG A 12 -13.51 -35.31 -67.03
CA ARG A 12 -14.31 -34.32 -66.30
C ARG A 12 -13.86 -34.37 -64.85
N LEU A 13 -12.93 -33.52 -64.43
CA LEU A 13 -12.88 -33.02 -63.03
C LEU A 13 -11.88 -31.85 -62.81
N VAL A 14 -10.96 -31.56 -63.75
CA VAL A 14 -9.86 -30.61 -63.46
C VAL A 14 -10.05 -29.21 -64.07
N ARG A 15 -11.05 -29.01 -64.94
CA ARG A 15 -11.25 -27.72 -65.65
C ARG A 15 -12.21 -26.72 -64.98
N SER A 16 -12.79 -27.05 -63.83
CA SER A 16 -13.78 -26.21 -63.14
C SER A 16 -13.21 -25.28 -62.05
N LEU A 17 -11.93 -25.42 -61.67
CA LEU A 17 -11.38 -24.74 -60.48
C LEU A 17 -10.32 -23.66 -60.75
N VAL A 18 -9.86 -23.46 -61.98
CA VAL A 18 -8.71 -22.57 -62.27
C VAL A 18 -9.10 -21.23 -62.92
N ARG A 19 -10.37 -21.00 -63.27
CA ARG A 19 -10.80 -19.77 -63.97
C ARG A 19 -11.60 -18.76 -63.12
N SER A 20 -11.87 -19.04 -61.84
CA SER A 20 -12.67 -18.16 -60.97
C SER A 20 -11.86 -17.36 -59.93
N LEU A 21 -10.56 -17.65 -59.73
CA LEU A 21 -9.77 -17.02 -58.65
C LEU A 21 -8.88 -15.83 -59.08
N VAL A 22 -8.81 -15.51 -60.38
CA VAL A 22 -7.90 -14.45 -60.90
C VAL A 22 -8.63 -13.12 -61.20
N ARG A 23 -9.96 -13.01 -60.99
CA ARG A 23 -10.73 -11.79 -61.29
C ARG A 23 -11.34 -11.06 -60.09
N SER A 24 -11.06 -11.50 -58.86
CA SER A 24 -11.57 -10.84 -57.63
C SER A 24 -10.49 -10.13 -56.80
N LEU A 25 -9.35 -9.78 -57.42
CA LEU A 25 -8.19 -9.16 -56.75
C LEU A 25 -7.85 -7.74 -57.24
N VAL A 26 -8.73 -7.05 -57.99
CA VAL A 26 -8.40 -5.74 -58.60
C VAL A 26 -9.43 -4.63 -58.30
N ARG A 27 -10.29 -4.74 -57.28
CA ARG A 27 -11.28 -3.67 -56.98
C ARG A 27 -11.55 -3.30 -55.53
N SER A 28 -10.61 -3.55 -54.61
CA SER A 28 -10.69 -2.98 -53.26
C SER A 28 -9.30 -2.67 -52.71
N LEU A 29 -8.56 -1.81 -53.42
CA LEU A 29 -7.40 -1.11 -52.88
C LEU A 29 -7.76 0.37 -52.71
N VAL A 30 -8.78 0.65 -51.89
CA VAL A 30 -8.89 1.96 -51.26
C VAL A 30 -7.90 1.91 -50.10
N CYS A 31 -6.80 2.65 -50.24
CA CYS A 31 -5.87 2.92 -49.16
C CYS A 31 -6.64 3.60 -48.01
N SER A 32 -7.10 2.81 -47.04
CA SER A 32 -7.33 3.29 -45.69
C SER A 32 -5.97 3.55 -45.08
N LEU A 33 -5.40 4.72 -45.39
CA LEU A 33 -4.34 5.31 -44.60
C LEU A 33 -4.98 5.65 -43.25
N ALA A 34 -5.03 4.68 -42.34
CA ALA A 34 -5.34 4.94 -40.95
C ALA A 34 -4.21 5.82 -40.43
N VAL A 35 -4.43 7.13 -40.47
CA VAL A 35 -3.66 8.08 -39.69
C VAL A 35 -3.85 7.63 -38.24
N LEU A 36 -2.83 6.95 -37.71
CA LEU A 36 -2.63 6.80 -36.27
C LEU A 36 -2.47 8.22 -35.73
N LEU A 37 -3.60 8.86 -35.45
CA LEU A 37 -3.61 10.07 -34.65
C LEU A 37 -2.93 9.66 -33.34
N PRO A 38 -1.81 10.27 -32.94
CA PRO A 38 -1.34 10.11 -31.58
C PRO A 38 -2.54 10.49 -30.69
N GLY A 39 -2.94 9.57 -29.82
CA GLY A 39 -3.92 9.87 -28.79
C GLY A 39 -3.48 11.14 -28.05
N PRO A 40 -4.41 11.90 -27.44
CA PRO A 40 -4.05 13.13 -26.75
C PRO A 40 -2.88 12.83 -25.81
N VAL A 41 -1.71 13.37 -26.16
CA VAL A 41 -0.59 13.47 -25.23
C VAL A 41 -1.12 14.44 -24.19
N HIS A 42 -1.70 13.90 -23.12
CA HIS A 42 -1.97 14.70 -21.94
C HIS A 42 -0.62 15.30 -21.56
N ALA A 43 -0.48 16.61 -21.78
CA ALA A 43 0.61 17.35 -21.20
C ALA A 43 0.60 17.01 -19.70
N ASP A 44 1.73 16.51 -19.18
CA ASP A 44 1.90 16.35 -17.75
C ASP A 44 1.59 17.73 -17.15
N ASP A 45 0.52 17.82 -16.37
CA ASP A 45 0.13 19.05 -15.69
C ASP A 45 1.13 19.42 -14.59
N GLY A 46 2.21 18.65 -14.47
CA GLY A 46 3.25 18.75 -13.47
C GLY A 46 2.78 18.22 -12.12
N LYS A 47 1.61 17.55 -12.05
CA LYS A 47 0.99 17.06 -10.81
C LYS A 47 0.99 15.53 -10.68
N GLY A 48 1.72 14.83 -11.56
CA GLY A 48 1.87 13.37 -11.52
C GLY A 48 2.77 12.78 -10.41
N LEU A 49 2.80 11.45 -10.37
CA LEU A 49 3.59 10.69 -9.40
C LEU A 49 5.10 10.70 -9.72
N GLN A 50 5.49 10.79 -11.00
CA GLN A 50 6.89 10.79 -11.41
C GLN A 50 7.60 12.08 -11.00
N ARG A 51 8.54 11.99 -10.05
CA ARG A 51 9.20 13.18 -9.47
C ARG A 51 10.72 13.18 -9.57
N GLY A 52 11.35 12.03 -9.82
CA GLY A 52 12.80 11.90 -9.66
C GLY A 52 13.24 12.20 -8.23
N ALA A 53 12.44 11.74 -7.27
CA ALA A 53 12.77 11.79 -5.85
C ALA A 53 13.99 10.88 -5.57
N SER A 54 14.68 11.12 -4.46
CA SER A 54 15.82 10.32 -4.05
C SER A 54 15.38 8.89 -3.73
N PRO A 55 15.91 7.86 -4.41
CA PRO A 55 15.68 6.46 -4.04
C PRO A 55 16.44 6.08 -2.76
N ASP A 56 17.41 6.88 -2.34
CA ASP A 56 18.30 6.55 -1.22
C ASP A 56 17.68 6.91 0.15
N ASP A 57 16.61 7.71 0.19
CA ASP A 57 15.92 8.08 1.44
C ASP A 57 14.39 7.98 1.33
N VAL A 58 13.94 6.74 1.17
CA VAL A 58 12.53 6.35 1.25
C VAL A 58 12.19 5.89 2.66
N SER A 59 11.07 6.35 3.19
CA SER A 59 10.52 5.89 4.47
C SER A 59 9.02 5.61 4.35
N ILE A 60 8.48 4.80 5.26
CA ILE A 60 7.07 4.45 5.25
C ILE A 60 6.48 4.48 6.65
N SER A 61 5.23 4.88 6.79
CA SER A 61 4.49 4.75 8.04
C SER A 61 3.01 4.53 7.79
N GLY A 62 2.28 4.25 8.87
CA GLY A 62 0.83 4.26 8.82
C GLY A 62 0.19 4.21 10.18
N VAL A 63 -1.14 4.19 10.17
CA VAL A 63 -1.98 4.06 11.36
C VAL A 63 -2.81 2.79 11.30
N SER A 64 -3.01 2.09 12.43
CA SER A 64 -3.87 0.90 12.51
C SER A 64 -3.46 -0.18 11.49
N ALA A 65 -4.36 -0.68 10.64
CA ALA A 65 -3.99 -1.59 9.55
C ALA A 65 -2.91 -1.02 8.59
N GLY A 66 -2.87 0.30 8.40
CA GLY A 66 -1.81 0.96 7.64
C GLY A 66 -0.46 0.91 8.35
N ALA A 67 -0.43 0.96 9.69
CA ALA A 67 0.78 0.73 10.47
C ALA A 67 1.27 -0.72 10.30
N ALA A 68 0.35 -1.69 10.33
CA ALA A 68 0.67 -3.08 10.07
C ALA A 68 1.29 -3.24 8.67
N MET A 69 0.68 -2.66 7.64
CA MET A 69 1.23 -2.68 6.27
C MET A 69 2.58 -1.99 6.17
N ALA A 70 2.78 -0.86 6.87
CA ALA A 70 4.08 -0.18 6.90
C ALA A 70 5.17 -1.08 7.48
N LEU A 71 4.89 -1.80 8.58
CA LEU A 71 5.82 -2.79 9.14
C LEU A 71 6.08 -3.95 8.18
N GLN A 72 5.03 -4.44 7.51
CA GLN A 72 5.14 -5.55 6.56
C GLN A 72 5.99 -5.19 5.35
N TYR A 73 5.71 -4.03 4.74
CA TYR A 73 6.50 -3.50 3.65
C TYR A 73 7.96 -3.28 4.10
N ALA A 74 8.17 -2.69 5.28
CA ALA A 74 9.50 -2.42 5.81
C ALA A 74 10.35 -3.67 6.06
N VAL A 75 9.73 -4.77 6.47
CA VAL A 75 10.43 -6.05 6.62
C VAL A 75 10.66 -6.71 5.25
N ALA A 76 9.66 -6.69 4.36
CA ALA A 76 9.75 -7.30 3.04
C ALA A 76 10.79 -6.64 2.13
N HIS A 77 10.84 -5.29 2.15
CA HIS A 77 11.65 -4.43 1.30
C HIS A 77 12.67 -3.61 2.12
N SER A 78 13.25 -4.21 3.15
CA SER A 78 14.17 -3.54 4.09
C SER A 78 15.47 -2.99 3.47
N ALA A 79 15.78 -3.36 2.22
CA ALA A 79 16.93 -2.85 1.47
C ALA A 79 16.62 -1.56 0.69
N SER A 80 15.34 -1.22 0.45
CA SER A 80 14.93 -0.03 -0.33
C SER A 80 14.35 1.10 0.53
N ILE A 81 14.34 0.95 1.86
CA ILE A 81 13.89 2.01 2.78
C ILE A 81 14.88 2.25 3.91
N THR A 82 14.85 3.46 4.45
CA THR A 82 15.73 3.91 5.54
C THR A 82 15.02 4.00 6.89
N GLY A 83 13.68 4.10 6.90
CA GLY A 83 12.89 4.31 8.10
C GLY A 83 11.45 3.80 8.04
N VAL A 84 10.93 3.33 9.17
CA VAL A 84 9.54 2.86 9.33
C VAL A 84 8.85 3.46 10.56
N GLY A 85 7.57 3.82 10.43
CA GLY A 85 6.75 4.27 11.56
C GLY A 85 5.46 3.47 11.73
N ALA A 86 5.07 3.19 12.97
CA ALA A 86 3.81 2.52 13.30
C ALA A 86 3.04 3.33 14.36
N ILE A 87 1.80 3.69 14.04
CA ILE A 87 0.93 4.46 14.94
C ILE A 87 -0.31 3.61 15.25
N ALA A 88 -0.53 3.30 16.53
CA ALA A 88 -1.70 2.53 16.98
C ALA A 88 -1.93 1.24 16.15
N GLY A 89 -0.85 0.51 15.87
CA GLY A 89 -0.79 -0.56 14.88
C GLY A 89 -0.52 -1.95 15.45
N PRO A 90 -1.10 -3.02 14.88
CA PRO A 90 -0.82 -4.37 15.33
C PRO A 90 0.61 -4.80 14.91
N PRO A 91 1.22 -5.77 15.61
CA PRO A 91 2.62 -6.14 15.40
C PRO A 91 2.85 -6.93 14.11
N TRP A 92 4.04 -6.78 13.53
CA TRP A 92 4.45 -7.54 12.34
C TRP A 92 4.33 -9.06 12.57
N GLY A 93 3.69 -9.74 11.62
CA GLY A 93 3.54 -11.21 11.62
C GLY A 93 2.63 -11.76 12.73
N CYS A 94 1.93 -10.92 13.49
CA CYS A 94 1.14 -11.37 14.63
C CYS A 94 -0.07 -12.24 14.22
N ALA A 95 -0.75 -11.90 13.13
CA ALA A 95 -2.00 -12.53 12.72
C ALA A 95 -1.83 -13.98 12.23
N GLU A 96 -0.67 -14.33 11.66
CA GLU A 96 -0.36 -15.68 11.12
C GLU A 96 -1.40 -16.25 10.13
N GLY A 97 -2.21 -15.40 9.47
CA GLY A 97 -3.24 -15.87 8.55
C GLY A 97 -4.56 -16.26 9.23
N LEU A 98 -4.75 -15.95 10.51
CA LEU A 98 -5.88 -16.40 11.33
C LEU A 98 -6.64 -15.20 11.92
N LEU A 99 -7.87 -14.96 11.46
CA LEU A 99 -8.66 -13.80 11.91
C LEU A 99 -8.92 -13.81 13.42
N GLY A 100 -9.15 -14.99 14.01
CA GLY A 100 -9.32 -15.14 15.45
C GLY A 100 -8.08 -14.69 16.24
N LYS A 101 -6.86 -14.94 15.71
CA LYS A 101 -5.61 -14.49 16.32
C LYS A 101 -5.41 -12.99 16.12
N SER A 102 -5.70 -12.47 14.93
CA SER A 102 -5.70 -11.03 14.64
C SER A 102 -6.51 -10.23 15.65
N ILE A 103 -7.74 -10.69 15.93
CA ILE A 103 -8.62 -10.02 16.88
C ILE A 103 -8.15 -10.25 18.32
N ASN A 104 -8.05 -11.52 18.75
CA ASN A 104 -7.87 -11.82 20.17
C ASN A 104 -6.48 -11.45 20.68
N ALA A 105 -5.41 -11.76 19.93
CA ALA A 105 -4.05 -11.46 20.33
C ALA A 105 -3.62 -10.05 19.86
N CYS A 106 -3.70 -9.80 18.55
CA CYS A 106 -3.02 -8.66 17.93
C CYS A 106 -3.75 -7.32 18.09
N MET A 107 -5.06 -7.35 18.38
CA MET A 107 -5.87 -6.16 18.61
C MET A 107 -6.26 -6.02 20.07
N CYS A 108 -6.91 -7.05 20.65
CA CYS A 108 -7.57 -6.95 21.94
C CYS A 108 -6.72 -7.35 23.15
N GLY A 109 -5.49 -7.82 22.96
CA GLY A 109 -4.59 -8.22 24.07
C GLY A 109 -5.12 -9.33 24.97
N ARG A 110 -6.02 -10.18 24.46
CA ARG A 110 -6.59 -11.33 25.21
C ARG A 110 -5.62 -12.49 25.29
N GLN A 111 -4.53 -12.44 24.53
CA GLN A 111 -3.50 -13.46 24.45
C GLN A 111 -2.11 -12.79 24.41
N PRO A 112 -1.06 -13.45 24.90
CA PRO A 112 0.30 -12.95 24.79
C PRO A 112 0.73 -12.86 23.32
N ILE A 113 1.54 -11.86 23.01
CA ILE A 113 2.13 -11.67 21.68
C ILE A 113 3.63 -11.91 21.80
N ALA A 114 4.15 -12.87 21.03
CA ALA A 114 5.58 -13.12 20.94
C ALA A 114 6.19 -12.28 19.80
N PRO A 115 7.37 -11.67 19.98
CA PRO A 115 8.14 -11.10 18.88
C PRO A 115 8.44 -12.15 17.80
N LYS A 116 8.52 -11.70 16.54
CA LYS A 116 8.64 -12.58 15.36
C LYS A 116 9.96 -12.39 14.58
N ALA A 117 11.01 -11.93 15.24
CA ALA A 117 12.30 -11.66 14.58
C ALA A 117 12.95 -12.95 14.02
N ASP A 118 12.76 -14.09 14.67
CA ASP A 118 13.17 -15.42 14.19
C ASP A 118 12.47 -15.79 12.87
N VAL A 119 11.18 -15.50 12.75
CA VAL A 119 10.40 -15.70 11.52
C VAL A 119 10.94 -14.81 10.40
N ALA A 120 11.22 -13.54 10.67
CA ALA A 120 11.84 -12.64 9.68
C ALA A 120 13.19 -13.20 9.18
N ARG A 121 14.04 -13.70 10.10
CA ARG A 121 15.32 -14.35 9.72
C ARG A 121 15.10 -15.60 8.86
N SER A 122 14.05 -16.39 9.09
CA SER A 122 13.74 -17.54 8.24
C SER A 122 13.30 -17.11 6.85
N LEU A 123 12.38 -16.15 6.76
CA LEU A 123 11.91 -15.60 5.48
C LEU A 123 13.05 -14.99 4.67
N ALA A 124 14.05 -14.37 5.32
CA ALA A 124 15.23 -13.85 4.63
C ALA A 124 16.09 -14.98 4.02
N ARG A 125 16.29 -16.09 4.75
CA ARG A 125 16.99 -17.28 4.22
C ARG A 125 16.24 -17.90 3.04
N GLU A 126 14.91 -17.89 3.11
CA GLU A 126 14.01 -18.37 2.05
C GLU A 126 13.86 -17.37 0.89
N ARG A 127 14.48 -16.18 0.98
CA ARG A 127 14.37 -15.07 0.03
C ARG A 127 12.95 -14.54 -0.16
N ALA A 128 12.05 -14.78 0.80
CA ALA A 128 10.70 -14.20 0.81
C ALA A 128 10.70 -12.70 1.20
N ILE A 129 11.73 -12.28 1.95
CA ILE A 129 12.02 -10.87 2.27
C ILE A 129 13.47 -10.53 1.90
N ASP A 130 13.82 -9.24 1.95
CA ASP A 130 15.18 -8.78 1.70
C ASP A 130 16.23 -9.42 2.64
N PRO A 131 17.48 -9.56 2.16
CA PRO A 131 18.54 -10.19 2.93
C PRO A 131 18.92 -9.37 4.16
N LEU A 132 19.21 -10.08 5.25
CA LEU A 132 19.68 -9.51 6.52
C LEU A 132 21.20 -9.69 6.65
N ASP A 133 21.83 -8.88 7.48
CA ASP A 133 23.24 -9.03 7.83
C ASP A 133 23.49 -10.22 8.78
N ALA A 134 24.76 -10.42 9.16
CA ALA A 134 25.15 -11.52 10.04
C ALA A 134 24.52 -11.44 11.45
N SER A 135 24.08 -10.26 11.89
CA SER A 135 23.36 -10.06 13.15
C SER A 135 21.86 -10.32 13.03
N GLY A 136 21.36 -10.55 11.81
CA GLY A 136 19.94 -10.72 11.52
C GLY A 136 19.19 -9.40 11.40
N ARG A 137 19.88 -8.32 11.01
CA ARG A 137 19.29 -6.98 10.84
C ARG A 137 19.39 -6.47 9.39
N PRO A 138 18.48 -5.59 8.96
CA PRO A 138 18.57 -4.97 7.65
C PRO A 138 19.70 -3.94 7.59
N ARG A 139 20.27 -3.73 6.40
CA ARG A 139 21.40 -2.79 6.20
C ARG A 139 20.95 -1.34 5.97
N ALA A 140 19.87 -1.14 5.21
CA ALA A 140 19.38 0.18 4.82
C ALA A 140 18.38 0.74 5.83
N LEU A 141 17.42 -0.08 6.25
CA LEU A 141 16.46 0.28 7.30
C LEU A 141 17.16 0.42 8.66
N LYS A 142 17.26 1.65 9.17
CA LYS A 142 18.00 1.95 10.42
C LYS A 142 17.19 2.69 11.46
N ARG A 143 16.04 3.24 11.07
CA ARG A 143 15.26 4.18 11.88
C ARG A 143 13.84 3.65 12.04
N ALA A 144 13.33 3.68 13.27
CA ALA A 144 12.01 3.18 13.57
C ALA A 144 11.32 4.05 14.62
N TYR A 145 10.00 4.21 14.48
CA TYR A 145 9.14 4.98 15.39
C TYR A 145 7.87 4.21 15.69
N VAL A 146 7.48 4.15 16.97
CA VAL A 146 6.21 3.57 17.41
C VAL A 146 5.47 4.58 18.28
N PHE A 147 4.25 4.91 17.90
CA PHE A 147 3.30 5.60 18.78
C PHE A 147 2.23 4.64 19.27
N GLN A 148 1.97 4.63 20.57
CA GLN A 148 0.90 3.86 21.17
C GLN A 148 0.31 4.56 22.40
N SER A 149 -0.98 4.87 22.36
CA SER A 149 -1.71 5.36 23.53
C SER A 149 -2.02 4.22 24.50
N ALA A 150 -1.91 4.49 25.80
CA ALA A 150 -2.29 3.54 26.85
C ALA A 150 -3.81 3.28 26.89
N SER A 151 -4.61 4.21 26.38
CA SER A 151 -6.08 4.13 26.36
C SER A 151 -6.64 3.62 25.02
N ASP A 152 -5.78 3.15 24.11
CA ASP A 152 -6.25 2.50 22.88
C ASP A 152 -6.95 1.18 23.22
N ALA A 153 -8.25 1.12 22.94
CA ALA A 153 -9.09 -0.05 23.19
C ALA A 153 -9.33 -0.89 21.93
N THR A 154 -8.76 -0.52 20.77
CA THR A 154 -8.91 -1.21 19.49
C THR A 154 -7.66 -2.00 19.14
N VAL A 155 -6.49 -1.35 19.24
CA VAL A 155 -5.17 -1.97 19.13
C VAL A 155 -4.44 -1.64 20.41
N VAL A 156 -4.59 -2.53 21.39
CA VAL A 156 -4.22 -2.21 22.78
C VAL A 156 -2.73 -1.95 22.94
N LYS A 157 -2.36 -1.31 24.05
CA LYS A 157 -0.96 -0.99 24.39
C LYS A 157 -0.01 -2.18 24.22
N GLN A 158 -0.43 -3.39 24.59
CA GLN A 158 0.35 -4.62 24.44
C GLN A 158 0.80 -4.86 22.99
N SER A 159 -0.01 -4.49 22.00
CA SER A 159 0.33 -4.58 20.59
C SER A 159 1.42 -3.55 20.22
N GLY A 160 1.29 -2.29 20.65
CA GLY A 160 2.36 -1.31 20.45
C GLY A 160 3.67 -1.71 21.12
N ASP A 161 3.62 -2.27 22.34
CA ASP A 161 4.78 -2.79 23.06
C ASP A 161 5.46 -3.95 22.30
N ALA A 162 4.67 -4.85 21.70
CA ALA A 162 5.18 -5.94 20.88
C ALA A 162 5.80 -5.43 19.56
N SER A 163 5.21 -4.42 18.93
CA SER A 163 5.79 -3.74 17.76
C SER A 163 7.13 -3.09 18.10
N LEU A 164 7.22 -2.40 19.23
CA LEU A 164 8.45 -1.79 19.73
C LEU A 164 9.53 -2.84 20.02
N ALA A 165 9.18 -3.94 20.69
CA ALA A 165 10.11 -5.03 20.97
C ALA A 165 10.65 -5.65 19.68
N PHE A 166 9.78 -5.93 18.70
CA PHE A 166 10.19 -6.45 17.39
C PHE A 166 11.13 -5.48 16.66
N LEU A 167 10.80 -4.20 16.59
CA LEU A 167 11.62 -3.20 15.89
C LEU A 167 12.97 -2.96 16.58
N ARG A 168 13.04 -3.04 17.91
CA ARG A 168 14.32 -2.97 18.63
C ARG A 168 15.25 -4.14 18.31
N GLU A 169 14.68 -5.32 18.12
CA GLU A 169 15.46 -6.49 17.71
C GLU A 169 15.85 -6.42 16.22
N PHE A 170 14.86 -6.15 15.35
CA PHE A 170 14.99 -6.22 13.90
C PHE A 170 15.72 -5.01 13.31
N VAL A 171 15.34 -3.78 13.66
CA VAL A 171 15.96 -2.54 13.15
C VAL A 171 17.13 -2.11 14.03
N GLY A 172 16.89 -2.01 15.35
CA GLY A 172 17.93 -1.64 16.31
C GLY A 172 17.42 -0.94 17.57
N PRO A 173 18.27 -0.85 18.62
CA PRO A 173 17.86 -0.39 19.95
C PRO A 173 17.37 1.06 19.99
N GLU A 174 17.81 1.90 19.04
CA GLU A 174 17.43 3.32 18.90
C GLU A 174 16.00 3.55 18.37
N THR A 175 15.17 2.51 18.31
CA THR A 175 13.75 2.64 17.94
C THR A 175 13.06 3.59 18.93
N VAL A 176 12.48 4.66 18.40
CA VAL A 176 11.79 5.69 19.17
C VAL A 176 10.42 5.18 19.59
N ALA A 177 10.11 5.31 20.87
CA ALA A 177 8.79 5.06 21.43
C ALA A 177 8.14 6.39 21.83
N ASP A 178 6.91 6.61 21.44
CA ASP A 178 6.07 7.72 21.87
C ASP A 178 4.75 7.17 22.43
N SER A 179 4.31 7.71 23.55
CA SER A 179 3.07 7.34 24.21
C SER A 179 2.22 8.56 24.53
N GLY A 180 2.49 9.71 23.92
CA GLY A 180 1.86 10.98 24.26
C GLY A 180 2.35 11.54 25.61
N ASN A 181 1.64 12.53 26.11
CA ASN A 181 1.95 13.30 27.30
C ASN A 181 0.68 13.56 28.12
N ALA A 182 0.76 13.35 29.43
CA ALA A 182 -0.33 13.63 30.36
C ALA A 182 -0.72 15.11 30.41
N ALA A 183 0.23 16.02 30.14
CA ALA A 183 0.02 17.46 30.23
C ALA A 183 -1.03 17.99 29.23
N ASP A 184 -1.19 17.33 28.08
CA ASP A 184 -2.21 17.68 27.07
C ASP A 184 -3.18 16.53 26.77
N GLY A 185 -3.15 15.47 27.58
CA GLY A 185 -4.03 14.31 27.49
C GLY A 185 -3.76 13.42 26.28
N SER A 186 -2.64 13.61 25.58
CA SER A 186 -2.29 12.81 24.41
C SER A 186 -1.84 11.39 24.76
N ASP A 187 -1.52 11.11 26.02
CA ASP A 187 -1.30 9.75 26.52
C ASP A 187 -2.59 8.91 26.61
N ALA A 188 -3.73 9.59 26.77
CA ALA A 188 -5.09 9.05 26.68
C ALA A 188 -5.75 9.27 25.30
N ALA A 189 -4.93 9.39 24.25
CA ALA A 189 -5.37 9.58 22.87
C ALA A 189 -6.35 8.53 22.34
N MET A 190 -6.37 7.30 22.86
CA MET A 190 -7.12 6.16 22.30
C MET A 190 -6.64 5.77 20.87
N HIS A 191 -7.49 5.11 20.07
CA HIS A 191 -7.14 4.63 18.74
C HIS A 191 -7.12 5.75 17.70
N GLY A 192 -5.98 5.94 17.03
CA GLY A 192 -5.84 6.87 15.91
C GLY A 192 -4.46 7.52 15.83
N ILE A 193 -4.33 8.42 14.86
CA ILE A 193 -3.16 9.30 14.71
C ILE A 193 -3.46 10.66 15.35
N LEU A 194 -2.46 11.26 16.00
CA LEU A 194 -2.56 12.60 16.57
C LEU A 194 -2.12 13.67 15.59
N SER A 195 -2.98 14.67 15.39
CA SER A 195 -2.72 15.82 14.53
C SER A 195 -3.49 17.06 15.01
N PRO A 196 -2.89 18.27 14.93
CA PRO A 196 -3.60 19.52 15.21
C PRO A 196 -4.83 19.77 14.32
N GLU A 197 -4.86 19.23 13.10
CA GLU A 197 -5.99 19.29 12.15
C GLU A 197 -7.01 18.14 12.32
N GLY A 198 -6.80 17.28 13.31
CA GLY A 198 -7.73 16.22 13.69
C GLY A 198 -9.08 16.75 14.14
N THR A 199 -10.12 15.97 13.89
CA THR A 199 -11.51 16.30 14.26
C THR A 199 -12.01 15.48 15.44
N ASP A 200 -11.42 14.30 15.66
CA ASP A 200 -11.85 13.39 16.70
C ASP A 200 -11.22 13.80 18.03
N GLN A 201 -11.99 13.80 19.11
CA GLN A 201 -11.51 14.23 20.43
C GLN A 201 -10.78 13.10 21.16
N CYS A 202 -9.71 13.44 21.87
CA CYS A 202 -8.99 12.48 22.70
C CYS A 202 -9.79 12.10 23.95
N GLY A 203 -9.62 10.88 24.44
CA GLY A 203 -10.39 10.34 25.56
C GLY A 203 -11.86 10.02 25.26
N ILE A 204 -12.38 10.31 24.06
CA ILE A 204 -13.78 10.06 23.68
C ILE A 204 -13.86 9.04 22.53
N GLU A 205 -14.57 7.93 22.74
CA GLU A 205 -14.80 6.91 21.69
C GLU A 205 -16.02 7.25 20.81
N SER A 206 -17.09 7.77 21.41
CA SER A 206 -18.33 8.09 20.70
C SER A 206 -18.14 9.18 19.65
N GLY A 207 -18.64 8.95 18.43
CA GLY A 207 -18.50 9.92 17.32
C GLY A 207 -17.08 9.97 16.73
N THR A 208 -16.26 8.93 16.96
CA THR A 208 -14.97 8.78 16.26
C THR A 208 -15.25 8.28 14.84
N ASP A 209 -15.06 9.16 13.86
CA ASP A 209 -15.39 8.88 12.47
C ASP A 209 -14.15 8.93 11.56
N THR A 210 -13.11 9.68 11.95
CA THR A 210 -11.92 9.89 11.12
C THR A 210 -10.70 9.14 11.62
N TYR A 211 -10.64 8.80 12.91
CA TYR A 211 -9.46 8.29 13.62
C TYR A 211 -8.23 9.20 13.51
N ILE A 212 -8.47 10.50 13.24
CA ILE A 212 -7.46 11.57 13.26
C ILE A 212 -7.83 12.48 14.44
N ARG A 213 -7.07 12.35 15.51
CA ARG A 213 -7.41 12.87 16.82
C ARG A 213 -6.66 14.14 17.14
N LYS A 214 -7.33 15.06 17.84
CA LYS A 214 -6.76 16.31 18.31
C LYS A 214 -6.55 16.29 19.82
N CYS A 215 -5.33 16.02 20.26
CA CYS A 215 -4.92 16.11 21.67
C CYS A 215 -3.99 17.31 21.86
N GLY A 216 -4.54 18.47 22.24
CA GLY A 216 -3.72 19.68 22.41
C GLY A 216 -2.96 20.06 21.14
N ALA A 217 -1.63 20.17 21.27
CA ALA A 217 -0.72 20.48 20.17
C ALA A 217 0.05 19.27 19.65
N GLU A 218 -0.31 18.05 20.08
CA GLU A 218 0.41 16.87 19.65
C GLU A 218 0.30 16.59 18.16
N ASP A 219 1.42 16.15 17.60
CA ASP A 219 1.59 15.92 16.16
C ASP A 219 2.48 14.70 15.93
N ASN A 220 1.85 13.55 15.70
CA ASN A 220 2.58 12.32 15.46
C ASN A 220 3.41 12.39 14.18
N ALA A 221 2.90 13.01 13.11
CA ALA A 221 3.61 13.09 11.84
C ALA A 221 4.92 13.87 11.99
N GLY A 222 4.90 15.00 12.71
CA GLY A 222 6.10 15.79 13.00
C GLY A 222 7.15 15.04 13.82
N LYS A 223 6.71 14.33 14.87
CA LYS A 223 7.63 13.54 15.71
C LYS A 223 8.18 12.32 14.99
N LEU A 224 7.35 11.65 14.21
CA LEU A 224 7.72 10.49 13.39
C LEU A 224 8.73 10.91 12.33
N LEU A 225 8.44 11.95 11.53
CA LEU A 225 9.38 12.42 10.51
C LEU A 225 10.69 12.91 11.13
N ARG A 226 10.66 13.56 12.31
CA ARG A 226 11.88 13.89 13.07
C ARG A 226 12.72 12.64 13.37
N ALA A 227 12.09 11.61 13.94
CA ALA A 227 12.76 10.37 14.30
C ALA A 227 13.36 9.66 13.07
N LEU A 228 12.64 9.72 11.94
CA LEU A 228 13.06 9.04 10.72
C LEU A 228 14.01 9.85 9.85
N LYS A 229 14.02 11.18 9.90
CA LYS A 229 14.81 12.03 8.98
C LYS A 229 15.92 12.82 9.67
N ALA A 230 15.72 13.23 10.92
CA ALA A 230 16.67 14.03 11.68
C ALA A 230 16.83 13.47 13.12
N PRO A 231 17.25 12.21 13.29
CA PRO A 231 17.40 11.61 14.61
C PRO A 231 18.36 12.41 15.50
N GLY A 232 18.05 12.51 16.78
CA GLY A 232 18.83 13.27 17.76
C GLY A 232 18.55 14.78 17.80
N THR A 233 17.76 15.32 16.86
CA THR A 233 17.33 16.73 16.91
C THR A 233 16.15 16.94 17.86
N ARG A 234 16.03 18.15 18.40
CA ARG A 234 14.88 18.56 19.23
C ARG A 234 13.65 18.78 18.34
N HIS A 235 12.49 18.37 18.82
CA HIS A 235 11.22 18.74 18.18
C HIS A 235 10.96 20.24 18.35
N ASP A 236 10.73 20.93 17.24
CA ASP A 236 10.39 22.35 17.22
C ASP A 236 9.12 22.55 16.39
N ALA A 237 8.00 22.76 17.09
CA ALA A 237 6.69 22.99 16.50
C ALA A 237 6.60 24.26 15.64
N SER A 238 7.57 25.19 15.75
CA SER A 238 7.60 26.41 14.93
C SER A 238 7.97 26.14 13.48
N LEU A 239 8.62 25.01 13.19
CA LEU A 239 9.01 24.58 11.84
C LEU A 239 7.84 23.98 11.04
N ARG A 240 6.70 23.79 11.70
CA ARG A 240 5.49 23.27 11.10
C ARG A 240 4.81 24.32 10.23
N HIS A 241 4.59 23.98 8.97
CA HIS A 241 3.80 24.82 8.06
C HIS A 241 2.31 24.76 8.44
N LYS A 242 1.68 25.93 8.50
CA LYS A 242 0.24 26.05 8.79
C LYS A 242 -0.53 26.19 7.48
N ASN A 243 -1.77 25.72 7.47
CA ASN A 243 -2.74 25.93 6.38
C ASN A 243 -2.24 25.43 5.02
N ILE A 244 -2.04 24.12 4.89
CA ILE A 244 -1.80 23.49 3.58
C ILE A 244 -3.13 23.51 2.79
N PRO A 245 -3.19 24.12 1.60
CA PRO A 245 -4.41 24.09 0.79
C PRO A 245 -4.78 22.67 0.41
N GLU A 246 -6.05 22.28 0.54
CA GLU A 246 -6.49 20.94 0.11
C GLU A 246 -6.27 20.70 -1.39
N SER A 247 -6.22 21.77 -2.20
CA SER A 247 -5.90 21.72 -3.64
C SER A 247 -4.45 21.32 -3.92
N ASP A 248 -3.57 21.38 -2.92
CA ASP A 248 -2.18 20.94 -3.04
C ASP A 248 -1.99 19.44 -2.76
N VAL A 249 -3.06 18.75 -2.33
CA VAL A 249 -3.11 17.29 -2.29
C VAL A 249 -3.60 16.79 -3.64
N TRP A 250 -2.66 16.31 -4.46
CA TRP A 250 -2.89 15.86 -5.83
C TRP A 250 -3.32 14.40 -5.88
N GLU A 251 -4.10 14.05 -6.90
CA GLU A 251 -4.50 12.67 -7.16
C GLU A 251 -3.54 12.02 -8.16
N PHE A 252 -3.25 10.73 -7.96
CA PHE A 252 -2.61 9.90 -9.00
C PHE A 252 -3.43 8.62 -9.24
N ARG A 253 -3.35 8.09 -10.47
CA ARG A 253 -3.98 6.81 -10.81
C ARG A 253 -3.16 5.66 -10.24
N GLN A 254 -3.74 4.93 -9.31
CA GLN A 254 -3.14 3.72 -8.72
C GLN A 254 -3.38 2.48 -9.58
N GLN A 255 -4.48 2.50 -10.36
CA GLN A 255 -4.92 1.38 -11.21
C GLN A 255 -3.83 0.76 -12.10
N PRO A 256 -2.96 1.52 -12.80
CA PRO A 256 -1.92 0.92 -13.62
C PRO A 256 -0.91 0.05 -12.84
N PHE A 257 -0.62 0.41 -11.59
CA PHE A 257 0.27 -0.38 -10.73
C PHE A 257 -0.41 -1.66 -10.25
N ILE A 258 -1.71 -1.57 -9.93
CA ILE A 258 -2.54 -2.71 -9.58
C ILE A 258 -2.60 -3.70 -10.75
N ASP A 259 -2.86 -3.20 -11.97
CA ASP A 259 -2.96 -4.04 -13.17
C ASP A 259 -1.64 -4.74 -13.49
N ALA A 260 -0.51 -4.08 -13.29
CA ALA A 260 0.81 -4.69 -13.44
C ALA A 260 1.08 -5.81 -12.41
N VAL A 261 0.48 -5.75 -11.22
CA VAL A 261 0.59 -6.82 -10.21
C VAL A 261 -0.38 -7.95 -10.49
N LYS A 262 -1.61 -7.68 -10.96
CA LYS A 262 -2.61 -8.71 -11.30
C LYS A 262 -2.09 -9.81 -12.21
N THR A 263 -1.25 -9.45 -13.18
CA THR A 263 -0.70 -10.36 -14.18
C THR A 263 0.37 -11.31 -13.64
N THR A 264 0.99 -10.97 -12.51
CA THR A 264 2.13 -11.71 -11.93
C THR A 264 1.85 -12.25 -10.53
N ALA A 265 0.81 -11.75 -9.86
CA ALA A 265 0.41 -12.19 -8.54
C ALA A 265 -0.04 -13.65 -8.55
N ARG A 266 0.50 -14.46 -7.63
CA ARG A 266 -0.02 -15.80 -7.33
C ARG A 266 -1.51 -15.75 -6.97
N PRO A 267 -2.23 -16.89 -6.99
CA PRO A 267 -3.64 -16.94 -6.60
C PRO A 267 -3.93 -16.16 -5.31
N VAL A 268 -5.05 -15.44 -5.32
CA VAL A 268 -5.59 -14.72 -4.16
C VAL A 268 -6.96 -15.30 -3.78
N SER A 269 -7.42 -15.03 -2.57
CA SER A 269 -8.76 -15.42 -2.12
C SER A 269 -9.82 -15.10 -3.19
N GLY A 270 -10.77 -16.02 -3.37
CA GLY A 270 -11.83 -15.91 -4.37
C GLY A 270 -11.46 -16.34 -5.79
N ASP A 271 -10.17 -16.53 -6.12
CA ASP A 271 -9.79 -17.10 -7.42
C ASP A 271 -10.27 -18.56 -7.56
N LEU A 272 -10.83 -18.89 -8.72
CA LEU A 272 -11.30 -20.26 -9.00
C LEU A 272 -10.19 -21.12 -9.63
N PRO A 273 -10.30 -22.46 -9.55
CA PRO A 273 -9.40 -23.38 -10.24
C PRO A 273 -9.27 -23.05 -11.73
N GLY A 274 -8.06 -23.24 -12.28
CA GLY A 274 -7.75 -22.89 -13.67
C GLY A 274 -7.48 -21.41 -13.91
N GLY A 275 -7.28 -20.62 -12.85
CA GLY A 275 -6.81 -19.23 -12.95
C GLY A 275 -7.89 -18.20 -13.28
N ARG A 276 -9.17 -18.53 -13.05
CA ARG A 276 -10.25 -17.55 -13.26
C ARG A 276 -10.26 -16.54 -12.10
N PRO A 277 -10.23 -15.22 -12.39
CA PRO A 277 -10.07 -14.19 -11.38
C PRO A 277 -11.31 -14.07 -10.49
N GLY A 278 -11.09 -14.04 -9.17
CA GLY A 278 -12.11 -13.71 -8.17
C GLY A 278 -12.30 -12.21 -7.97
N PRO A 279 -13.31 -11.78 -7.19
CA PRO A 279 -13.57 -10.36 -6.93
C PRO A 279 -12.40 -9.66 -6.21
N GLN A 280 -11.69 -10.33 -5.30
CA GLN A 280 -10.52 -9.75 -4.64
C GLN A 280 -9.35 -9.51 -5.61
N ARG A 281 -9.19 -10.33 -6.66
CA ARG A 281 -8.19 -10.08 -7.72
C ARG A 281 -8.50 -8.83 -8.53
N ALA A 282 -9.75 -8.35 -8.52
CA ALA A 282 -10.15 -7.20 -9.30
C ALA A 282 -9.41 -5.93 -8.91
N ASN A 283 -9.01 -5.73 -7.64
CA ASN A 283 -8.13 -4.62 -7.23
C ASN A 283 -7.36 -4.87 -5.92
N PHE A 284 -7.36 -6.08 -5.37
CA PHE A 284 -6.78 -6.40 -4.05
C PHE A 284 -7.36 -5.53 -2.92
N ASP A 285 -8.62 -5.14 -3.05
CA ASP A 285 -9.34 -4.14 -2.24
C ASP A 285 -8.72 -2.73 -2.22
N MET A 286 -7.77 -2.44 -3.11
CA MET A 286 -7.20 -1.12 -3.26
C MET A 286 -8.12 -0.19 -4.07
N ALA A 287 -8.05 1.11 -3.81
CA ALA A 287 -8.76 2.11 -4.60
C ALA A 287 -8.11 2.30 -5.99
N GLU A 288 -8.86 2.85 -6.94
CA GLU A 288 -8.32 3.15 -8.29
C GLU A 288 -7.33 4.32 -8.29
N LYS A 289 -7.40 5.16 -7.26
CA LYS A 289 -6.61 6.40 -7.11
C LYS A 289 -5.95 6.45 -5.73
N GLY A 290 -4.80 7.10 -5.66
CA GLY A 290 -4.15 7.52 -4.41
C GLY A 290 -3.89 9.03 -4.42
N TYR A 291 -3.25 9.54 -3.37
CA TYR A 291 -2.97 10.96 -3.20
C TYR A 291 -1.47 11.25 -2.99
N LEU A 292 -1.05 12.47 -3.28
CA LEU A 292 0.33 12.92 -3.23
C LEU A 292 0.38 14.37 -2.76
N TYR A 293 1.30 14.69 -1.85
CA TYR A 293 1.66 16.05 -1.54
C TYR A 293 3.13 16.29 -1.89
N VAL A 294 3.37 17.30 -2.74
CA VAL A 294 4.70 17.74 -3.12
C VAL A 294 4.96 19.13 -2.54
N PRO A 295 5.82 19.25 -1.51
CA PRO A 295 6.10 20.54 -0.91
C PRO A 295 6.74 21.48 -1.95
N PRO A 296 6.55 22.81 -1.85
CA PRO A 296 7.06 23.78 -2.81
C PRO A 296 8.50 23.53 -3.28
N ALA A 297 9.42 23.23 -2.36
CA ALA A 297 10.83 22.97 -2.69
C ALA A 297 11.08 21.70 -3.55
N CYS A 298 10.07 20.82 -3.69
CA CYS A 298 10.15 19.55 -4.39
C CYS A 298 9.32 19.50 -5.68
N ARG A 299 8.61 20.58 -6.03
CA ARG A 299 7.71 20.60 -7.19
C ARG A 299 8.44 20.46 -8.53
N LYS A 300 9.67 20.98 -8.61
CA LYS A 300 10.52 20.79 -9.78
C LYS A 300 10.95 19.33 -9.87
N ALA A 301 10.70 18.71 -11.02
CA ALA A 301 11.20 17.36 -11.30
C ALA A 301 12.71 17.25 -11.08
N GLY A 302 13.16 16.17 -10.42
CA GLY A 302 14.56 15.92 -10.13
C GLY A 302 15.15 16.74 -8.98
N SER A 303 14.31 17.34 -8.12
CA SER A 303 14.77 18.11 -6.93
C SER A 303 15.44 17.24 -5.84
N GLN A 304 15.60 15.94 -6.07
CA GLN A 304 16.21 14.96 -5.17
C GLN A 304 15.63 14.98 -3.74
N CYS A 305 14.34 15.29 -3.63
CA CYS A 305 13.65 15.22 -2.35
C CYS A 305 13.46 13.78 -1.90
N ASP A 306 13.38 13.60 -0.59
CA ASP A 306 13.08 12.33 0.03
C ASP A 306 11.63 11.89 -0.26
N VAL A 307 11.33 10.62 0.04
CA VAL A 307 9.97 10.09 -0.04
C VAL A 307 9.53 9.57 1.33
N HIS A 308 8.29 9.91 1.70
CA HIS A 308 7.58 9.24 2.78
C HIS A 308 6.24 8.71 2.29
N VAL A 309 6.01 7.41 2.47
CA VAL A 309 4.71 6.79 2.21
C VAL A 309 3.91 6.77 3.51
N ALA A 310 2.69 7.33 3.50
CA ALA A 310 1.81 7.38 4.66
C ALA A 310 0.52 6.59 4.38
N LEU A 311 0.32 5.51 5.14
CA LEU A 311 -0.78 4.57 4.95
C LEU A 311 -1.90 4.81 5.97
N HIS A 312 -3.09 5.11 5.47
CA HIS A 312 -4.30 5.22 6.30
C HIS A 312 -4.72 3.85 6.86
N GLY A 313 -5.51 3.87 7.93
CA GLY A 313 -6.10 2.71 8.58
C GLY A 313 -7.47 2.31 8.05
N CYS A 314 -8.05 1.29 8.68
CA CYS A 314 -9.42 0.84 8.42
C CYS A 314 -10.43 2.00 8.58
N ARG A 315 -11.46 2.02 7.74
CA ARG A 315 -12.56 3.02 7.73
C ARG A 315 -12.16 4.48 7.51
N GLN A 316 -10.87 4.78 7.36
CA GLN A 316 -10.44 6.13 7.07
C GLN A 316 -10.64 6.45 5.60
N ASP A 317 -11.18 7.64 5.32
CA ASP A 317 -11.13 8.22 3.99
C ASP A 317 -9.69 8.64 3.68
N ALA A 318 -9.11 8.08 2.62
CA ALA A 318 -7.71 8.31 2.27
C ALA A 318 -7.41 9.78 1.95
N ARG A 319 -8.38 10.54 1.40
CA ARG A 319 -8.19 11.96 1.09
C ARG A 319 -8.18 12.80 2.36
N GLN A 320 -9.14 12.58 3.26
CA GLN A 320 -9.19 13.24 4.57
C GLN A 320 -7.96 12.89 5.40
N PHE A 321 -7.49 11.64 5.34
CA PHE A 321 -6.21 11.26 5.94
C PHE A 321 -5.06 12.06 5.35
N ALA A 322 -4.93 12.14 4.02
CA ALA A 322 -3.89 12.92 3.36
C ALA A 322 -3.91 14.41 3.75
N ILE A 323 -5.08 14.98 4.01
CA ILE A 323 -5.23 16.40 4.37
C ILE A 323 -4.95 16.65 5.86
N ARG A 324 -5.43 15.77 6.75
CA ARG A 324 -5.55 16.08 8.19
C ARG A 324 -4.55 15.36 9.08
N SER A 325 -3.85 14.34 8.59
CA SER A 325 -2.90 13.54 9.38
C SER A 325 -1.62 14.29 9.80
N GLY A 326 -1.38 15.49 9.25
CA GLY A 326 -0.27 16.36 9.63
C GLY A 326 1.03 16.16 8.83
N TYR A 327 1.19 15.11 8.03
CA TYR A 327 2.44 14.87 7.28
C TYR A 327 2.78 16.02 6.33
N ASN A 328 1.79 16.57 5.61
CA ASN A 328 2.02 17.66 4.65
C ASN A 328 2.58 18.93 5.32
N ASN A 329 2.21 19.16 6.58
CA ASN A 329 2.65 20.33 7.35
C ASN A 329 4.14 20.29 7.71
N TRP A 330 4.77 19.13 7.63
CA TRP A 330 6.19 18.91 7.91
C TRP A 330 7.03 18.61 6.67
N ALA A 331 6.38 18.31 5.55
CA ALA A 331 7.00 17.91 4.30
C ALA A 331 7.99 18.95 3.75
N GLU A 332 7.70 20.24 3.85
CA GLU A 332 8.62 21.31 3.41
C GLU A 332 9.88 21.35 4.29
N HIS A 333 9.72 21.29 5.62
CA HIS A 333 10.84 21.31 6.56
C HIS A 333 11.82 20.14 6.34
N TYR A 334 11.27 18.93 6.13
CA TYR A 334 12.09 17.74 5.87
C TYR A 334 12.37 17.47 4.39
N ARG A 335 12.04 18.40 3.48
CA ARG A 335 12.21 18.25 2.02
C ARG A 335 11.73 16.90 1.50
N THR A 336 10.56 16.47 1.94
CA THR A 336 10.04 15.12 1.72
C THR A 336 8.72 15.17 0.95
N ILE A 337 8.62 14.38 -0.11
CA ILE A 337 7.38 14.14 -0.84
C ILE A 337 6.55 13.11 -0.07
N ILE A 338 5.26 13.41 0.18
CA ILE A 338 4.37 12.48 0.90
C ILE A 338 3.44 11.78 -0.08
N VAL A 339 3.47 10.45 -0.10
CA VAL A 339 2.63 9.61 -0.96
C VAL A 339 1.61 8.85 -0.11
N TYR A 340 0.35 8.86 -0.53
CA TYR A 340 -0.78 8.23 0.14
C TYR A 340 -1.45 7.21 -0.78
N PRO A 341 -0.90 5.98 -0.89
CA PRO A 341 -1.63 4.85 -1.43
C PRO A 341 -2.96 4.65 -0.69
N ALA A 342 -3.99 4.18 -1.40
CA ALA A 342 -5.33 4.12 -0.83
C ALA A 342 -6.00 2.76 -1.01
N MET A 343 -6.69 2.33 0.04
CA MET A 343 -7.65 1.23 0.02
C MET A 343 -9.01 1.72 -0.47
N LYS A 344 -9.77 0.82 -1.09
CA LYS A 344 -11.17 1.08 -1.42
C LYS A 344 -11.94 1.22 -0.12
N ALA A 345 -12.81 2.23 -0.03
CA ALA A 345 -13.72 2.36 1.10
C ALA A 345 -14.55 1.08 1.25
N GLY A 346 -14.67 0.60 2.49
CA GLY A 346 -15.47 -0.57 2.80
C GLY A 346 -16.95 -0.35 2.44
N SER A 347 -17.57 -1.28 1.70
CA SER A 347 -18.98 -1.15 1.28
C SER A 347 -19.96 -1.38 2.43
N ASP A 348 -19.54 -2.10 3.48
CA ASP A 348 -20.37 -2.54 4.60
C ASP A 348 -19.56 -2.48 5.91
N ALA A 349 -18.93 -1.33 6.18
CA ALA A 349 -18.09 -1.15 7.35
C ALA A 349 -18.85 -1.52 8.64
N LEU A 350 -18.33 -2.50 9.37
CA LEU A 350 -18.99 -3.03 10.57
C LEU A 350 -18.79 -2.07 11.73
N PRO A 351 -19.79 -1.38 12.29
CA PRO A 351 -19.56 -0.39 13.34
C PRO A 351 -19.02 -1.01 14.63
N GLY A 352 -18.41 -0.16 15.47
CA GLY A 352 -18.02 -0.51 16.84
C GLY A 352 -16.62 -1.12 16.98
N ASN A 353 -16.27 -1.39 18.23
CA ASN A 353 -14.99 -1.89 18.67
C ASN A 353 -15.08 -3.41 18.93
N VAL A 354 -14.36 -4.18 18.11
CA VAL A 354 -14.35 -5.66 18.16
C VAL A 354 -13.83 -6.20 19.50
N CYS A 355 -13.12 -5.40 20.29
CA CYS A 355 -12.63 -5.80 21.60
C CYS A 355 -13.68 -5.73 22.71
N ARG A 356 -14.87 -5.14 22.44
CA ARG A 356 -15.99 -5.07 23.39
C ARG A 356 -16.92 -6.28 23.37
N VAL A 357 -16.84 -7.13 22.34
CA VAL A 357 -17.57 -8.40 22.28
C VAL A 357 -16.75 -9.53 22.92
N GLU A 358 -17.37 -10.64 23.34
CA GLU A 358 -16.62 -11.78 23.89
C GLU A 358 -15.51 -12.26 22.93
N ALA A 359 -14.48 -12.92 23.48
CA ALA A 359 -13.44 -13.56 22.69
C ALA A 359 -14.04 -14.45 21.60
N PHE A 360 -13.53 -14.33 20.37
CA PHE A 360 -13.89 -15.25 19.29
C PHE A 360 -13.38 -16.65 19.68
N LYS A 361 -14.27 -17.47 20.25
CA LYS A 361 -14.00 -18.86 20.69
C LYS A 361 -14.18 -19.89 19.56
N PHE A 362 -14.72 -19.49 18.41
CA PHE A 362 -15.20 -20.40 17.36
C PHE A 362 -14.33 -20.37 16.09
N PHE A 363 -14.38 -21.49 15.36
CA PHE A 363 -14.09 -21.58 13.92
C PHE A 363 -14.71 -20.36 13.22
N VAL A 364 -13.86 -19.50 12.65
CA VAL A 364 -14.34 -18.44 11.77
C VAL A 364 -14.49 -19.07 10.39
N PRO A 365 -15.70 -19.07 9.80
CA PRO A 365 -15.89 -19.54 8.44
C PRO A 365 -14.88 -18.85 7.50
N PRO A 366 -14.21 -19.58 6.59
CA PRO A 366 -13.23 -19.00 5.66
C PRO A 366 -13.77 -17.76 4.93
N GLU A 367 -15.08 -17.73 4.66
CA GLU A 367 -15.78 -16.62 4.00
C GLU A 367 -15.80 -15.32 4.82
N LEU A 368 -15.66 -15.40 6.15
CA LEU A 368 -15.52 -14.24 7.03
C LEU A 368 -14.05 -13.83 7.23
N GLU A 369 -13.11 -14.78 7.14
CA GLU A 369 -11.67 -14.49 7.21
C GLU A 369 -11.18 -13.73 5.97
N GLU A 370 -11.81 -13.99 4.83
CA GLU A 370 -11.50 -13.42 3.50
C GLU A 370 -12.21 -12.08 3.23
N ARG A 371 -13.01 -11.58 4.18
CA ARG A 371 -13.73 -10.31 4.04
C ARG A 371 -12.92 -9.14 4.61
N ASN A 372 -12.96 -8.04 3.88
CA ASN A 372 -12.40 -6.77 4.32
C ASN A 372 -13.47 -5.64 4.30
N PRO A 373 -14.50 -5.74 5.14
CA PRO A 373 -15.64 -4.82 5.09
C PRO A 373 -15.26 -3.40 5.53
N ASN A 374 -14.13 -3.23 6.22
CA ASN A 374 -13.67 -1.94 6.74
C ASN A 374 -12.62 -1.28 5.83
N GLY A 375 -12.28 -1.85 4.67
CA GLY A 375 -11.27 -1.28 3.76
C GLY A 375 -9.87 -1.19 4.40
N CYS A 376 -9.50 -2.18 5.20
CA CYS A 376 -8.18 -2.29 5.82
C CYS A 376 -7.13 -2.77 4.81
N TRP A 377 -5.87 -2.45 5.05
CA TRP A 377 -4.76 -3.14 4.40
C TRP A 377 -4.70 -4.62 4.80
N ASP A 378 -4.17 -5.48 3.95
CA ASP A 378 -4.00 -6.90 4.25
C ASP A 378 -2.87 -7.13 5.25
N TRP A 379 -3.26 -7.35 6.51
CA TRP A 379 -2.34 -7.67 7.60
C TRP A 379 -2.71 -8.94 8.35
N TRP A 380 -3.77 -9.63 7.91
CA TRP A 380 -4.16 -10.93 8.45
C TRP A 380 -4.29 -12.02 7.39
N GLY A 381 -3.91 -11.73 6.15
CA GLY A 381 -3.89 -12.70 5.06
C GLY A 381 -5.26 -12.93 4.44
N TYR A 382 -6.14 -11.92 4.37
CA TYR A 382 -7.45 -12.09 3.74
C TYR A 382 -7.35 -12.27 2.23
N LEU A 383 -6.23 -11.90 1.60
CA LEU A 383 -5.97 -12.17 0.19
C LEU A 383 -5.33 -13.54 -0.04
N GLU A 384 -5.10 -14.36 0.99
CA GLU A 384 -4.45 -15.67 0.83
C GLU A 384 -5.40 -16.73 0.28
N ALA A 385 -5.00 -17.32 -0.86
CA ALA A 385 -5.70 -18.44 -1.46
C ALA A 385 -5.25 -19.80 -0.90
N GLY A 386 -6.16 -20.76 -0.94
CA GLY A 386 -5.87 -22.18 -0.73
C GLY A 386 -5.84 -22.63 0.73
N TRP A 387 -5.84 -23.96 0.92
CA TRP A 387 -5.77 -24.60 2.23
C TRP A 387 -4.76 -25.74 2.22
N PRO A 388 -3.86 -25.87 3.24
CA PRO A 388 -3.67 -24.93 4.35
C PRO A 388 -3.04 -23.60 3.88
N ARG A 389 -3.48 -22.48 4.47
CA ARG A 389 -2.93 -21.17 4.13
C ARG A 389 -1.46 -21.07 4.57
N LYS A 390 -0.59 -20.63 3.65
CA LYS A 390 0.78 -20.22 3.96
C LYS A 390 0.83 -18.69 3.84
N PRO A 391 0.84 -17.95 4.96
CA PRO A 391 0.75 -16.51 4.93
C PRO A 391 1.97 -15.90 4.23
N ARG A 392 1.71 -15.16 3.15
CA ARG A 392 2.68 -14.37 2.38
C ARG A 392 2.33 -12.87 2.37
N TYR A 393 1.23 -12.45 2.99
CA TYR A 393 0.76 -11.07 3.10
C TYR A 393 1.82 -10.10 3.65
N TYR A 394 2.79 -10.60 4.44
CA TYR A 394 3.94 -9.85 4.96
C TYR A 394 5.27 -10.05 4.20
N THR A 395 5.23 -10.57 2.97
CA THR A 395 6.42 -10.88 2.13
C THR A 395 6.42 -10.08 0.83
N ARG A 396 7.52 -10.13 0.06
CA ARG A 396 7.60 -9.50 -1.27
C ARG A 396 6.59 -10.07 -2.28
N ASP A 397 6.01 -11.24 -2.00
CA ASP A 397 4.99 -11.85 -2.84
C ASP A 397 3.57 -11.30 -2.57
N ALA A 398 3.37 -10.45 -1.56
CA ALA A 398 2.05 -9.91 -1.25
C ALA A 398 1.62 -8.87 -2.30
N PRO A 399 0.39 -8.96 -2.83
CA PRO A 399 -0.03 -8.10 -3.94
C PRO A 399 -0.07 -6.62 -3.55
N GLN A 400 -0.54 -6.27 -2.35
CA GLN A 400 -0.58 -4.87 -1.90
C GLN A 400 0.83 -4.29 -1.69
N ILE A 401 1.77 -5.07 -1.14
CA ILE A 401 3.18 -4.69 -1.01
C ILE A 401 3.80 -4.41 -2.39
N GLN A 402 3.53 -5.27 -3.38
CA GLN A 402 4.03 -5.07 -4.75
C GLN A 402 3.44 -3.81 -5.41
N VAL A 403 2.19 -3.46 -5.13
CA VAL A 403 1.60 -2.20 -5.61
C VAL A 403 2.31 -1.01 -4.97
N ILE A 404 2.54 -1.02 -3.65
CA ILE A 404 3.27 0.02 -2.94
C ILE A 404 4.70 0.16 -3.49
N GLU A 405 5.40 -0.96 -3.72
CA GLU A 405 6.75 -0.97 -4.31
C GLU A 405 6.77 -0.27 -5.68
N ARG A 406 5.78 -0.55 -6.53
CA ARG A 406 5.67 0.09 -7.84
C ARG A 406 5.37 1.59 -7.76
N ILE A 407 4.57 2.02 -6.79
CA ILE A 407 4.31 3.44 -6.53
C ILE A 407 5.60 4.15 -6.10
N ILE A 408 6.37 3.55 -5.18
CA ILE A 408 7.66 4.07 -4.71
C ILE A 408 8.66 4.14 -5.87
N PHE A 409 8.72 3.09 -6.69
CA PHE A 409 9.55 3.07 -7.89
C PHE A 409 9.18 4.22 -8.84
N GLU A 410 7.90 4.48 -9.05
CA GLU A 410 7.47 5.55 -9.96
C GLU A 410 7.84 6.95 -9.45
N VAL A 411 7.66 7.24 -8.17
CA VAL A 411 8.01 8.56 -7.60
C VAL A 411 9.52 8.81 -7.59
N THR A 412 10.32 7.76 -7.42
CA THR A 412 11.79 7.81 -7.44
C THR A 412 12.38 7.65 -8.85
N ARG A 413 11.57 7.27 -9.85
CA ARG A 413 12.01 7.10 -11.23
C ARG A 413 12.63 8.39 -11.77
N PRO A 414 13.86 8.35 -12.32
CA PRO A 414 14.48 9.53 -12.91
C PRO A 414 13.59 10.16 -13.98
N VAL A 415 13.47 11.49 -13.96
CA VAL A 415 12.76 12.23 -15.01
C VAL A 415 13.75 12.48 -16.15
N ALA A 416 13.35 12.14 -17.38
CA ALA A 416 14.19 12.38 -18.56
C ALA A 416 14.52 13.88 -18.64
N ARG A 417 15.80 14.23 -18.74
CA ARG A 417 16.19 15.61 -19.02
C ARG A 417 15.66 15.96 -20.40
N GLU A 418 14.84 17.00 -20.50
CA GLU A 418 14.62 17.65 -21.78
C GLU A 418 15.99 18.04 -22.34
N THR A 419 16.43 17.35 -23.39
CA THR A 419 17.52 17.82 -24.23
C THR A 419 17.05 19.09 -24.88
N THR A 420 17.28 20.24 -24.25
CA THR A 420 17.25 21.52 -24.92
C THR A 420 18.35 21.48 -25.97
N GLY A 421 17.97 21.15 -27.21
CA GLY A 421 18.84 21.26 -28.37
C GLY A 421 19.37 22.68 -28.43
N ARG A 422 20.69 22.81 -28.44
CA ARG A 422 21.39 24.01 -28.92
C ARG A 422 21.96 23.71 -30.29
#